data_AF-A0A9X2GCE5-F1
#
_entry.id   AF-A0A9X2GCE5-F1
#
_cell.length_a   1.000
_cell.length_b   1.000
_cell.length_c   1.000
_cell.angle_alpha   90.00
_cell.angle_beta   90.00
_cell.angle_gamma   90.00
#
_symmetry.space_group_name_H-M   'P 1'
#
loop_
_entity.id
_entity.type
_entity.pdbx_description
1 polymer ?
#
loop_
_entity_poly.entity_id
_entity_poly.type
_entity_poly.pdbx_seq_one_letter_code
_entity_poly.pdbx_strand_id
1 'polypeptide(L)'
;MDNITALGGDVYEIDTKMAGFSGITAGYLILSDRPCLVETGTSTSAPVVRDAIASLGVGPDDLATVVVTHIHLDHAGGVGDIARFFPSAQVVVHEKGARHLAEPSRLMASARMVWGDRLDTLFGELSPTEAERIVALGDTGAVDLGNGRTLASHYSPGHAKHHVGLVDSATGDLYVGDAAGVYLPETGDLRPATPPPDFDLKTALDSIALFEALEPQRLLFSHYGPVQAVKETLERSAEELRVWVDLTRQARSEGMDLDHAVAMVRERTKERYSAMTADEATAEQFELLSGAPSNVAGILHWLDRVSP
;
A
#
# COMPACT_ATOMS: atom_id res chain seq x y z
N MET A 1 6.85 16.85 15.23
CA MET A 1 7.64 15.67 14.85
C MET A 1 7.77 15.71 13.35
N ASP A 2 8.92 15.30 12.80
CA ASP A 2 9.26 15.55 11.39
C ASP A 2 8.75 14.42 10.46
N ASN A 3 7.65 13.78 10.87
CA ASN A 3 7.03 12.63 10.21
C ASN A 3 5.49 12.68 10.23
N ILE A 4 4.88 13.82 10.58
CA ILE A 4 3.42 13.99 10.62
C ILE A 4 3.03 15.23 9.82
N THR A 5 2.13 15.07 8.85
CA THR A 5 1.59 16.16 8.03
C THR A 5 0.08 16.24 8.21
N ALA A 6 -0.43 17.39 8.64
CA ALA A 6 -1.88 17.61 8.76
C ALA A 6 -2.49 17.86 7.36
N LEU A 7 -3.46 17.03 6.97
CA LEU A 7 -4.09 17.08 5.64
C LEU A 7 -5.42 17.84 5.62
N GLY A 8 -5.92 18.27 6.78
CA GLY A 8 -7.26 18.86 6.94
C GLY A 8 -8.36 17.81 7.07
N GLY A 9 -9.55 18.23 7.50
CA GLY A 9 -10.67 17.30 7.76
C GLY A 9 -10.37 16.28 8.87
N ASP A 10 -9.55 16.67 9.84
CA ASP A 10 -9.06 15.80 10.93
C ASP A 10 -8.25 14.58 10.46
N VAL A 11 -7.76 14.59 9.22
CA VAL A 11 -6.85 13.57 8.65
C VAL A 11 -5.39 14.02 8.79
N TYR A 12 -4.54 13.09 9.23
CA TYR A 12 -3.11 13.27 9.38
C TYR A 12 -2.37 12.16 8.64
N GLU A 13 -1.43 12.53 7.78
CA GLU A 13 -0.43 11.63 7.22
C GLU A 13 0.67 11.39 8.24
N ILE A 14 1.14 10.15 8.33
CA ILE A 14 2.23 9.69 9.18
C ILE A 14 3.24 8.95 8.29
N ASP A 15 4.40 9.55 8.06
CA ASP A 15 5.55 8.83 7.49
C ASP A 15 5.98 7.75 8.50
N THR A 16 5.84 6.49 8.09
CA THR A 16 6.03 5.33 8.97
C THR A 16 7.51 4.99 9.18
N LYS A 17 8.43 5.68 8.49
CA LYS A 17 9.87 5.45 8.50
C LYS A 17 10.26 3.99 8.21
N MET A 18 9.71 3.39 7.16
CA MET A 18 10.03 2.01 6.76
C MET A 18 11.54 1.81 6.61
N ALA A 19 12.06 0.75 7.25
CA ALA A 19 13.50 0.48 7.38
C ALA A 19 14.36 1.65 7.92
N GLY A 20 13.75 2.67 8.53
CA GLY A 20 14.39 3.91 9.01
C GLY A 20 14.42 5.07 8.00
N PHE A 21 13.90 4.88 6.78
CA PHE A 21 13.97 5.87 5.70
C PHE A 21 12.71 6.71 5.60
N SER A 22 12.87 7.99 5.24
CA SER A 22 11.74 8.93 5.15
C SER A 22 11.07 8.86 3.77
N GLY A 23 9.75 9.09 3.72
CA GLY A 23 9.02 9.21 2.46
C GLY A 23 8.92 7.91 1.63
N ILE A 24 9.13 6.75 2.26
CA ILE A 24 8.88 5.45 1.61
C ILE A 24 7.39 5.10 1.73
N THR A 25 6.92 4.82 2.95
CA THR A 25 5.51 4.49 3.25
C THR A 25 4.85 5.49 4.18
N ALA A 26 3.57 5.74 3.94
CA ALA A 26 2.69 6.60 4.72
C ALA A 26 1.52 5.78 5.28
N GLY A 27 1.25 5.94 6.58
CA GLY A 27 -0.03 5.61 7.20
C GLY A 27 -0.82 6.88 7.45
N TYR A 28 -2.11 6.75 7.79
CA TYR A 28 -3.00 7.89 7.97
C TYR A 28 -3.84 7.74 9.23
N LEU A 29 -3.80 8.72 10.12
CA LEU A 29 -4.69 8.79 11.28
C LEU A 29 -5.86 9.72 10.96
N ILE A 30 -7.07 9.16 11.05
CA ILE A 30 -8.33 9.89 10.99
C ILE A 30 -8.79 10.15 12.44
N LEU A 31 -8.63 11.39 12.90
CA LEU A 31 -9.22 11.81 14.17
C LEU A 31 -10.74 12.01 13.98
N SER A 32 -11.51 11.36 14.83
CA SER A 32 -12.97 11.31 14.81
C SER A 32 -13.46 10.79 16.16
N ASP A 33 -14.78 10.68 16.37
CA ASP A 33 -15.35 10.08 17.58
C ASP A 33 -14.94 8.61 17.79
N ARG A 34 -14.50 7.94 16.72
CA ARG A 34 -13.90 6.59 16.76
C ARG A 34 -12.60 6.60 15.95
N PRO A 35 -11.47 7.08 16.51
CA PRO A 35 -10.23 7.28 15.79
C PRO A 35 -9.78 6.03 15.02
N CYS A 36 -9.37 6.24 13.77
CA CYS A 36 -9.00 5.15 12.86
C CYS A 36 -7.64 5.38 12.21
N LEU A 37 -6.77 4.36 12.29
CA LEU A 37 -5.51 4.30 11.56
C LEU A 37 -5.71 3.51 10.27
N VAL A 38 -5.35 4.10 9.13
CA VAL A 38 -5.25 3.44 7.82
C VAL A 38 -3.77 3.16 7.54
N GLU A 39 -3.43 1.89 7.32
CA GLU A 39 -2.07 1.32 7.23
C GLU A 39 -1.20 1.42 8.49
N THR A 40 -0.33 0.43 8.66
CA THR A 40 0.59 0.32 9.82
C THR A 40 2.06 0.42 9.46
N GLY A 41 2.39 0.32 8.17
CA GLY A 41 3.76 0.08 7.75
C GLY A 41 4.21 -1.35 8.04
N THR A 42 5.53 -1.51 8.19
CA THR A 42 6.20 -2.72 8.63
C THR A 42 6.13 -2.93 10.14
N SER A 43 6.54 -4.10 10.65
CA SER A 43 6.71 -4.31 12.10
C SER A 43 7.76 -3.34 12.66
N THR A 44 8.82 -3.05 11.89
CA THR A 44 9.83 -2.04 12.23
C THR A 44 9.29 -0.60 12.28
N SER A 45 8.21 -0.29 11.54
CA SER A 45 7.51 1.01 11.59
C SER A 45 6.58 1.17 12.80
N ALA A 46 6.05 0.08 13.37
CA ALA A 46 4.97 0.16 14.36
C ALA A 46 5.28 1.05 15.60
N PRO A 47 6.50 1.10 16.17
CA PRO A 47 6.83 2.02 17.25
C PRO A 47 6.75 3.50 16.83
N VAL A 48 7.15 3.83 15.60
CA VAL A 48 7.10 5.21 15.06
C VAL A 48 5.66 5.65 14.87
N VAL A 49 4.82 4.75 14.32
CA VAL A 49 3.38 5.00 14.11
C VAL A 49 2.66 5.16 15.46
N ARG A 50 2.95 4.31 16.46
CA ARG A 50 2.43 4.47 17.83
C ARG A 50 2.77 5.84 18.42
N ASP A 51 4.03 6.27 18.33
CA ASP A 51 4.48 7.52 18.94
C ASP A 51 3.89 8.75 18.22
N ALA A 52 3.68 8.65 16.90
CA ALA A 52 2.95 9.66 16.14
C ALA A 52 1.48 9.78 16.59
N ILE A 53 0.75 8.65 16.69
CA ILE A 53 -0.64 8.59 17.17
C ILE A 53 -0.77 9.17 18.58
N ALA A 54 0.12 8.80 19.49
CA ALA A 54 0.16 9.34 20.85
C ALA A 54 0.43 10.86 20.87
N SER A 55 1.28 11.37 19.98
CA SER A 55 1.55 12.81 19.86
C SER A 55 0.37 13.63 19.35
N LEU A 56 -0.56 12.97 18.62
CA LEU A 56 -1.83 13.53 18.15
C LEU A 56 -2.96 13.41 19.20
N GLY A 57 -2.64 12.92 20.41
CA GLY A 57 -3.56 12.89 21.55
C GLY A 57 -4.43 11.65 21.65
N VAL A 58 -4.18 10.61 20.83
CA VAL A 58 -4.88 9.32 20.90
C VAL A 58 -4.10 8.36 21.80
N GLY A 59 -4.63 8.04 22.97
CA GLY A 59 -4.04 7.09 23.91
C GLY A 59 -4.26 5.62 23.54
N PRO A 60 -3.65 4.69 24.30
CA PRO A 60 -3.75 3.25 24.05
C PRO A 60 -5.18 2.71 23.97
N ASP A 61 -6.09 3.26 24.77
CA ASP A 61 -7.49 2.82 24.83
C ASP A 61 -8.43 3.61 23.89
N ASP A 62 -7.93 4.67 23.24
CA ASP A 62 -8.73 5.62 22.44
C ASP A 62 -8.78 5.26 20.95
N LEU A 63 -7.78 4.54 20.42
CA LEU A 63 -7.79 4.11 19.02
C LEU A 63 -8.86 3.02 18.81
N ALA A 64 -9.91 3.33 18.05
CA ALA A 64 -11.05 2.44 17.87
C ALA A 64 -10.82 1.40 16.76
N THR A 65 -10.05 1.73 15.71
CA THR A 65 -9.85 0.83 14.57
C THR A 65 -8.50 1.03 13.89
N VAL A 66 -7.90 -0.08 13.48
CA VAL A 66 -6.81 -0.15 12.50
C VAL A 66 -7.37 -0.82 11.25
N VAL A 67 -7.20 -0.22 10.07
CA VAL A 67 -7.59 -0.81 8.79
C VAL A 67 -6.38 -0.83 7.86
N VAL A 68 -6.24 -1.91 7.08
CA VAL A 68 -5.19 -2.03 6.06
C VAL A 68 -5.83 -2.24 4.70
N THR A 69 -5.27 -1.61 3.66
CA THR A 69 -5.80 -1.80 2.29
C THR A 69 -5.58 -3.24 1.83
N HIS A 70 -4.44 -3.83 2.22
CA HIS A 70 -4.07 -5.20 1.90
C HIS A 70 -3.00 -5.73 2.87
N ILE A 71 -2.63 -7.01 2.76
CA ILE A 71 -1.76 -7.70 3.74
C ILE A 71 -0.28 -7.86 3.30
N HIS A 72 0.24 -7.01 2.42
CA HIS A 72 1.69 -6.99 2.20
C HIS A 72 2.42 -6.42 3.42
N LEU A 73 3.66 -6.83 3.64
CA LEU A 73 4.36 -6.61 4.92
C LEU A 73 4.77 -5.15 5.16
N ASP A 74 4.80 -4.33 4.11
CA ASP A 74 4.99 -2.89 4.13
C ASP A 74 3.69 -2.10 4.43
N HIS A 75 2.54 -2.77 4.47
CA HIS A 75 1.23 -2.18 4.80
C HIS A 75 0.71 -2.69 6.14
N ALA A 76 0.68 -4.01 6.27
CA ALA A 76 0.11 -4.73 7.40
C ALA A 76 1.14 -5.36 8.34
N GLY A 77 2.45 -5.23 8.08
CA GLY A 77 3.49 -5.84 8.91
C GLY A 77 3.47 -5.34 10.35
N GLY A 78 3.04 -4.09 10.57
CA GLY A 78 2.88 -3.50 11.90
C GLY A 78 1.57 -3.86 12.62
N VAL A 79 0.62 -4.56 12.00
CA VAL A 79 -0.74 -4.72 12.57
C VAL A 79 -0.74 -5.41 13.92
N GLY A 80 -0.01 -6.52 14.09
CA GLY A 80 0.07 -7.21 15.38
C GLY A 80 0.74 -6.38 16.47
N ASP A 81 1.71 -5.52 16.10
CA ASP A 81 2.39 -4.60 17.01
C ASP A 81 1.47 -3.45 17.45
N ILE A 82 0.82 -2.78 16.50
CA ILE A 82 -0.17 -1.74 16.76
C ILE A 82 -1.34 -2.31 17.59
N ALA A 83 -1.84 -3.51 17.27
CA ALA A 83 -2.88 -4.16 18.06
C ALA A 83 -2.45 -4.38 19.52
N ARG A 84 -1.18 -4.70 19.80
CA ARG A 84 -0.66 -4.80 21.17
C ARG A 84 -0.51 -3.44 21.86
N PHE A 85 -0.16 -2.38 21.13
CA PHE A 85 -0.07 -1.02 21.69
C PHE A 85 -1.44 -0.39 21.96
N PHE A 86 -2.47 -0.74 21.18
CA PHE A 86 -3.82 -0.22 21.30
C PHE A 86 -4.81 -1.39 21.53
N PRO A 87 -4.94 -1.90 22.77
CA PRO A 87 -5.68 -3.14 23.06
C PRO A 87 -7.18 -3.08 22.72
N SER A 88 -7.77 -1.88 22.73
CA SER A 88 -9.19 -1.66 22.42
C SER A 88 -9.51 -1.61 20.90
N ALA A 89 -8.50 -1.48 20.04
CA ALA A 89 -8.71 -1.31 18.61
C ALA A 89 -9.19 -2.61 17.93
N GLN A 90 -10.18 -2.52 17.04
CA GLN A 90 -10.49 -3.58 16.08
C GLN A 90 -9.54 -3.51 14.88
N VAL A 91 -9.23 -4.65 14.26
CA VAL A 91 -8.37 -4.76 13.08
C VAL A 91 -9.24 -5.12 11.87
N VAL A 92 -9.38 -4.21 10.93
CA VAL A 92 -10.24 -4.35 9.75
C VAL A 92 -9.41 -4.69 8.52
N VAL A 93 -9.82 -5.71 7.78
CA VAL A 93 -9.16 -6.15 6.54
C VAL A 93 -10.17 -6.86 5.64
N HIS A 94 -9.88 -6.95 4.34
CA HIS A 94 -10.63 -7.81 3.43
C HIS A 94 -10.60 -9.29 3.88
N GLU A 95 -11.71 -10.03 3.76
CA GLU A 95 -11.87 -11.42 4.22
C GLU A 95 -10.77 -12.38 3.72
N LYS A 96 -10.33 -12.21 2.48
CA LYS A 96 -9.23 -12.97 1.85
C LYS A 96 -7.88 -12.77 2.55
N GLY A 97 -7.70 -11.67 3.30
CA GLY A 97 -6.54 -11.37 4.12
C GLY A 97 -6.67 -11.76 5.60
N ALA A 98 -7.87 -11.73 6.18
CA ALA A 98 -8.13 -11.89 7.62
C ALA A 98 -7.38 -13.06 8.29
N ARG A 99 -7.45 -14.27 7.71
CA ARG A 99 -6.77 -15.46 8.25
C ARG A 99 -5.24 -15.33 8.37
N HIS A 100 -4.63 -14.47 7.55
CA HIS A 100 -3.18 -14.27 7.52
C HIS A 100 -2.70 -13.27 8.58
N LEU A 101 -3.58 -12.41 9.08
CA LEU A 101 -3.29 -11.58 10.26
C LEU A 101 -3.46 -12.38 11.56
N ALA A 102 -4.41 -13.33 11.59
CA ALA A 102 -4.56 -14.28 12.69
C ALA A 102 -3.40 -15.29 12.76
N GLU A 103 -2.98 -15.83 11.61
CA GLU A 103 -1.94 -16.85 11.51
C GLU A 103 -0.94 -16.51 10.38
N PRO A 104 0.07 -15.67 10.68
CA PRO A 104 0.98 -15.12 9.67
C PRO A 104 2.11 -16.06 9.23
N SER A 105 2.30 -17.25 9.85
CA SER A 105 3.47 -18.12 9.57
C SER A 105 3.67 -18.44 8.08
N ARG A 106 2.59 -18.64 7.32
CA ARG A 106 2.66 -18.89 5.87
C ARG A 106 3.06 -17.65 5.06
N LEU A 107 2.61 -16.47 5.48
CA LEU A 107 2.99 -15.20 4.84
C LEU A 107 4.46 -14.90 5.13
N MET A 108 4.88 -15.04 6.38
CA MET A 108 6.27 -14.88 6.82
C MET A 108 7.23 -15.88 6.16
N ALA A 109 6.83 -17.16 6.02
CA ALA A 109 7.62 -18.15 5.31
C ALA A 109 7.77 -17.80 3.81
N SER A 110 6.70 -17.33 3.17
CA SER A 110 6.75 -16.86 1.77
C SER A 110 7.67 -15.65 1.63
N ALA A 111 7.56 -14.67 2.52
CA ALA A 111 8.40 -13.48 2.51
C ALA A 111 9.88 -13.82 2.75
N ARG A 112 10.20 -14.78 3.64
CA ARG A 112 11.58 -15.20 3.87
C ARG A 112 12.22 -15.92 2.68
N MET A 113 11.43 -16.63 1.88
CA MET A 113 11.93 -17.21 0.61
C MET A 113 12.32 -16.14 -0.43
N VAL A 114 11.68 -14.96 -0.39
CA VAL A 114 11.96 -13.84 -1.31
C VAL A 114 13.09 -12.94 -0.78
N TRP A 115 13.01 -12.55 0.49
CA TRP A 115 13.90 -11.52 1.07
C TRP A 115 15.10 -12.07 1.85
N GLY A 116 15.09 -13.35 2.21
CA GLY A 116 16.14 -13.98 3.02
C GLY A 116 16.37 -13.24 4.34
N ASP A 117 17.63 -13.00 4.68
CA ASP A 117 18.03 -12.28 5.90
C ASP A 117 17.64 -10.79 5.89
N ARG A 118 17.30 -10.22 4.73
CA ARG A 118 16.84 -8.83 4.62
C ARG A 118 15.41 -8.65 5.12
N LEU A 119 14.65 -9.73 5.30
CA LEU A 119 13.30 -9.67 5.84
C LEU A 119 13.28 -8.99 7.21
N ASP A 120 14.23 -9.35 8.08
CA ASP A 120 14.31 -8.91 9.47
C ASP A 120 14.63 -7.40 9.60
N THR A 121 15.39 -6.84 8.66
CA THR A 121 15.77 -5.42 8.66
C THR A 121 14.78 -4.53 7.92
N LEU A 122 14.22 -5.02 6.81
CA LEU A 122 13.28 -4.25 5.99
C LEU A 122 11.87 -4.25 6.57
N PHE A 123 11.36 -5.43 6.94
CA PHE A 123 9.95 -5.64 7.31
C PHE A 123 9.75 -6.05 8.78
N GLY A 124 10.72 -6.76 9.36
CA GLY A 124 10.58 -7.38 10.68
C GLY A 124 9.65 -8.60 10.68
N GLU A 125 9.11 -8.96 11.84
CA GLU A 125 8.23 -10.10 12.02
C GLU A 125 6.78 -9.67 12.26
N LEU A 126 5.87 -9.98 11.33
CA LEU A 126 4.44 -9.76 11.53
C LEU A 126 3.94 -10.64 12.70
N SER A 127 3.72 -10.00 13.84
CA SER A 127 3.08 -10.64 15.00
C SER A 127 1.63 -11.04 14.68
N PRO A 128 1.14 -12.20 15.15
CA PRO A 128 -0.26 -12.57 15.00
C PRO A 128 -1.18 -11.59 15.74
N THR A 129 -2.40 -11.45 15.23
CA THR A 129 -3.48 -10.66 15.83
C THR A 129 -4.57 -11.57 16.35
N GLU A 130 -5.05 -11.34 17.58
CA GLU A 130 -6.15 -12.10 18.19
C GLU A 130 -7.37 -12.14 17.26
N ALA A 131 -7.88 -13.35 16.97
CA ALA A 131 -8.87 -13.54 15.91
C ALA A 131 -10.19 -12.80 16.19
N GLU A 132 -10.57 -12.67 17.45
CA GLU A 132 -11.75 -11.95 17.94
C GLU A 132 -11.69 -10.43 17.70
N ARG A 133 -10.49 -9.89 17.44
CA ARG A 133 -10.29 -8.47 17.11
C ARG A 133 -10.32 -8.22 15.60
N ILE A 134 -10.25 -9.26 14.77
CA ILE A 134 -10.21 -9.12 13.32
C ILE A 134 -11.63 -9.05 12.76
N VAL A 135 -11.95 -7.94 12.11
CA VAL A 135 -13.21 -7.70 11.39
C VAL A 135 -12.95 -7.87 9.89
N ALA A 136 -13.46 -8.96 9.34
CA ALA A 136 -13.37 -9.26 7.92
C ALA A 136 -14.47 -8.50 7.14
N LEU A 137 -14.08 -7.65 6.18
CA LEU A 137 -14.99 -7.06 5.20
C LEU A 137 -14.99 -7.91 3.92
N GLY A 138 -16.18 -8.05 3.31
CA GLY A 138 -16.33 -8.63 1.98
C GLY A 138 -16.04 -7.62 0.87
N ASP A 139 -16.61 -7.85 -0.32
CA ASP A 139 -16.40 -6.99 -1.49
C ASP A 139 -16.87 -5.52 -1.26
N THR A 140 -17.77 -5.31 -0.30
CA THR A 140 -18.20 -4.00 0.22
C THR A 140 -18.33 -4.03 1.74
N GLY A 141 -18.09 -2.90 2.39
CA GLY A 141 -18.32 -2.72 3.84
C GLY A 141 -18.06 -1.28 4.26
N ALA A 142 -18.06 -1.00 5.57
CA ALA A 142 -17.64 0.30 6.10
C ALA A 142 -17.12 0.17 7.54
N VAL A 143 -16.20 1.05 7.92
CA VAL A 143 -15.84 1.31 9.32
C VAL A 143 -16.65 2.50 9.82
N ASP A 144 -17.25 2.37 11.00
CA ASP A 144 -17.91 3.47 11.71
C ASP A 144 -16.85 4.34 12.42
N LEU A 145 -16.73 5.60 11.97
CA LEU A 145 -15.84 6.61 12.56
C LEU A 145 -16.59 7.50 13.59
N GLY A 146 -17.86 7.20 13.88
CA GLY A 146 -18.70 7.92 14.82
C GLY A 146 -19.33 9.18 14.23
N ASN A 147 -20.38 9.68 14.89
CA ASN A 147 -21.18 10.86 14.47
C ASN A 147 -21.66 10.86 13.00
N GLY A 148 -21.79 9.67 12.39
CA GLY A 148 -22.22 9.52 11.00
C GLY A 148 -21.11 9.63 9.96
N ARG A 149 -19.84 9.84 10.37
CA ARG A 149 -18.68 9.66 9.50
C ARG A 149 -18.39 8.16 9.36
N THR A 150 -18.17 7.72 8.13
CA THR A 150 -17.83 6.33 7.79
C THR A 150 -16.68 6.28 6.79
N LEU A 151 -15.86 5.24 6.92
CA LEU A 151 -14.83 4.88 5.94
C LEU A 151 -15.34 3.68 5.14
N ALA A 152 -15.88 3.93 3.94
CA ALA A 152 -16.47 2.91 3.08
C ALA A 152 -15.38 2.09 2.38
N SER A 153 -15.52 0.76 2.36
CA SER A 153 -14.58 -0.17 1.74
C SER A 153 -15.10 -0.67 0.40
N HIS A 154 -14.23 -0.59 -0.61
CA HIS A 154 -14.49 -0.97 -1.99
C HIS A 154 -13.42 -1.96 -2.45
N TYR A 155 -13.82 -3.18 -2.81
CA TYR A 155 -12.87 -4.20 -3.28
C TYR A 155 -12.21 -3.79 -4.61
N SER A 156 -10.88 -3.70 -4.57
CA SER A 156 -10.03 -3.19 -5.66
C SER A 156 -8.85 -4.13 -5.94
N PRO A 157 -9.12 -5.39 -6.34
CA PRO A 157 -8.08 -6.37 -6.66
C PRO A 157 -7.26 -6.00 -7.89
N GLY A 158 -6.22 -6.78 -8.18
CA GLY A 158 -5.40 -6.67 -9.39
C GLY A 158 -3.94 -6.35 -9.09
N HIS A 159 -3.66 -5.56 -8.05
CA HIS A 159 -2.36 -5.57 -7.37
C HIS A 159 -2.24 -6.83 -6.49
N ALA A 160 -3.18 -7.01 -5.56
CA ALA A 160 -3.29 -8.19 -4.70
C ALA A 160 -4.75 -8.65 -4.58
N LYS A 161 -4.99 -9.95 -4.37
CA LYS A 161 -6.37 -10.52 -4.35
C LYS A 161 -7.23 -10.09 -3.15
N HIS A 162 -6.62 -9.44 -2.16
CA HIS A 162 -7.22 -9.00 -0.90
C HIS A 162 -7.10 -7.48 -0.71
N HIS A 163 -6.98 -6.74 -1.81
CA HIS A 163 -6.85 -5.28 -1.81
C HIS A 163 -8.21 -4.58 -1.79
N VAL A 164 -8.35 -3.53 -0.97
CA VAL A 164 -9.51 -2.63 -0.92
C VAL A 164 -9.05 -1.17 -1.00
N GLY A 165 -9.85 -0.33 -1.66
CA GLY A 165 -9.78 1.13 -1.52
C GLY A 165 -10.77 1.57 -0.46
N LEU A 166 -10.45 2.66 0.26
CA LEU A 166 -11.27 3.16 1.36
C LEU A 166 -11.68 4.61 1.07
N VAL A 167 -12.96 4.96 1.19
CA VAL A 167 -13.47 6.32 0.97
C VAL A 167 -14.00 6.92 2.27
N ASP A 168 -13.45 8.05 2.71
CA ASP A 168 -13.97 8.79 3.84
C ASP A 168 -15.14 9.70 3.42
N SER A 169 -16.32 9.41 3.98
CA SER A 169 -17.55 10.19 3.80
C SER A 169 -17.45 11.70 4.12
N ALA A 170 -16.52 12.13 4.99
CA ALA A 170 -16.44 13.52 5.42
C ALA A 170 -15.56 14.39 4.50
N THR A 171 -14.45 13.84 4.00
CA THR A 171 -13.48 14.56 3.17
C THR A 171 -13.58 14.22 1.68
N GLY A 172 -14.14 13.05 1.34
CA GLY A 172 -14.03 12.47 0.00
C GLY A 172 -12.64 11.95 -0.33
N ASP A 173 -11.78 11.75 0.68
CA ASP A 173 -10.46 11.13 0.51
C ASP A 173 -10.61 9.64 0.14
N LEU A 174 -9.89 9.22 -0.89
CA LEU A 174 -9.75 7.81 -1.27
C LEU A 174 -8.34 7.31 -0.92
N TYR A 175 -8.24 6.42 0.07
CA TYR A 175 -7.03 5.68 0.37
C TYR A 175 -6.87 4.57 -0.67
N VAL A 176 -5.90 4.73 -1.57
CA VAL A 176 -5.75 3.88 -2.77
C VAL A 176 -4.89 2.64 -2.55
N GLY A 177 -4.17 2.56 -1.43
CA GLY A 177 -3.19 1.50 -1.20
C GLY A 177 -2.13 1.47 -2.29
N ASP A 178 -1.96 0.30 -2.88
CA ASP A 178 -1.08 0.04 -4.03
C ASP A 178 -1.87 -0.23 -5.33
N ALA A 179 -3.21 -0.24 -5.30
CA ALA A 179 -4.02 -0.47 -6.50
C ALA A 179 -3.87 0.63 -7.56
N ALA A 180 -3.43 1.83 -7.16
CA ALA A 180 -3.03 2.89 -8.07
C ALA A 180 -1.50 2.94 -8.32
N GLY A 181 -0.69 2.07 -7.72
CA GLY A 181 0.79 2.13 -7.77
C GLY A 181 1.38 3.17 -6.82
N VAL A 182 2.58 3.68 -7.15
CA VAL A 182 3.40 4.61 -6.33
C VAL A 182 3.72 5.88 -7.16
N TYR A 183 3.08 7.06 -6.93
CA TYR A 183 3.01 8.27 -7.82
C TYR A 183 4.28 9.18 -8.00
N LEU A 184 5.44 8.85 -7.40
CA LEU A 184 6.63 9.72 -7.15
C LEU A 184 6.41 11.26 -6.97
N PRO A 185 6.47 11.87 -5.76
CA PRO A 185 6.18 13.30 -5.56
C PRO A 185 7.05 14.28 -6.35
N GLU A 186 8.30 13.93 -6.59
CA GLU A 186 9.29 14.78 -7.24
C GLU A 186 9.02 14.95 -8.74
N THR A 187 8.39 13.97 -9.37
CA THR A 187 8.06 13.97 -10.81
C THR A 187 6.56 14.00 -11.10
N GLY A 188 5.74 13.63 -10.11
CA GLY A 188 4.30 13.42 -10.24
C GLY A 188 3.93 12.20 -11.09
N ASP A 189 4.83 11.21 -11.19
CA ASP A 189 4.74 10.09 -12.12
C ASP A 189 4.63 8.69 -11.46
N LEU A 190 3.82 7.81 -12.03
CA LEU A 190 3.31 6.61 -11.38
C LEU A 190 4.20 5.39 -11.66
N ARG A 191 4.85 4.85 -10.62
CA ARG A 191 5.43 3.52 -10.70
C ARG A 191 4.36 2.44 -10.41
N PRO A 192 4.09 1.51 -11.35
CA PRO A 192 3.16 0.41 -11.10
C PRO A 192 3.63 -0.51 -9.98
N ALA A 193 2.70 -0.91 -9.11
CA ALA A 193 2.89 -1.95 -8.12
C ALA A 193 2.29 -3.26 -8.66
N THR A 194 3.12 -4.08 -9.29
CA THR A 194 2.75 -5.33 -9.97
C THR A 194 3.51 -6.56 -9.46
N PRO A 195 3.70 -6.76 -8.13
CA PRO A 195 4.50 -7.88 -7.61
C PRO A 195 3.82 -9.25 -7.86
N PRO A 196 4.61 -10.34 -7.92
CA PRO A 196 4.07 -11.69 -7.93
C PRO A 196 3.46 -12.06 -6.57
N PRO A 197 2.53 -13.04 -6.50
CA PRO A 197 1.97 -13.82 -7.60
C PRO A 197 0.59 -13.33 -8.07
N ASP A 198 0.01 -12.34 -7.40
CA ASP A 198 -1.41 -12.01 -7.55
C ASP A 198 -1.71 -11.03 -8.70
N PHE A 199 -0.70 -10.36 -9.27
CA PHE A 199 -0.92 -9.32 -10.28
C PHE A 199 -1.79 -9.78 -11.47
N ASP A 200 -2.76 -8.96 -11.85
CA ASP A 200 -3.56 -9.11 -13.07
C ASP A 200 -3.91 -7.75 -13.68
N LEU A 201 -3.45 -7.50 -14.92
CA LEU A 201 -3.62 -6.20 -15.57
C LEU A 201 -5.08 -5.81 -15.79
N LYS A 202 -5.95 -6.74 -16.21
CA LYS A 202 -7.35 -6.41 -16.48
C LYS A 202 -8.03 -5.99 -15.17
N THR A 203 -7.82 -6.77 -14.13
CA THR A 203 -8.40 -6.57 -12.80
C THR A 203 -7.88 -5.27 -12.17
N ALA A 204 -6.59 -4.96 -12.33
CA ALA A 204 -6.01 -3.68 -11.86
C ALA A 204 -6.61 -2.48 -12.59
N LEU A 205 -6.80 -2.56 -13.92
CA LEU A 205 -7.44 -1.50 -14.70
C LEU A 205 -8.93 -1.35 -14.36
N ASP A 206 -9.66 -2.44 -14.09
CA ASP A 206 -11.04 -2.39 -13.61
C ASP A 206 -11.12 -1.68 -12.24
N SER A 207 -10.14 -1.91 -11.34
CA SER A 207 -10.04 -1.25 -10.03
C SER A 207 -9.70 0.24 -10.12
N ILE A 208 -8.86 0.66 -11.06
CA ILE A 208 -8.59 2.08 -11.32
C ILE A 208 -9.86 2.77 -11.89
N ALA A 209 -10.60 2.10 -12.78
CA ALA A 209 -11.87 2.61 -13.29
C ALA A 209 -12.94 2.70 -12.19
N LEU A 210 -12.95 1.78 -11.22
CA LEU A 210 -13.77 1.90 -10.01
C LEU A 210 -13.38 3.15 -9.21
N PHE A 211 -12.08 3.41 -9.00
CA PHE A 211 -11.61 4.60 -8.29
C PHE A 211 -12.01 5.92 -8.99
N GLU A 212 -11.99 5.97 -10.33
CA GLU A 212 -12.52 7.12 -11.08
C GLU A 212 -14.03 7.29 -10.87
N ALA A 213 -14.79 6.19 -10.90
CA ALA A 213 -16.25 6.18 -10.72
C ALA A 213 -16.73 6.48 -9.29
N LEU A 214 -15.83 6.53 -8.29
CA LEU A 214 -16.12 6.97 -6.92
C LEU A 214 -16.05 8.50 -6.75
N GLU A 215 -15.61 9.23 -7.77
CA GLU A 215 -15.47 10.71 -7.78
C GLU A 215 -14.76 11.30 -6.52
N PRO A 216 -13.63 10.73 -6.07
CA PRO A 216 -12.97 11.18 -4.85
C PRO A 216 -12.38 12.59 -5.01
N GLN A 217 -12.20 13.29 -3.89
CA GLN A 217 -11.68 14.66 -3.86
C GLN A 217 -10.15 14.72 -3.78
N ARG A 218 -9.52 13.65 -3.28
CA ARG A 218 -8.07 13.49 -3.14
C ARG A 218 -7.73 12.00 -3.01
N LEU A 219 -6.62 11.59 -3.61
CA LEU A 219 -6.05 10.25 -3.44
C LEU A 219 -5.03 10.28 -2.31
N LEU A 220 -5.01 9.25 -1.48
CA LEU A 220 -4.05 9.06 -0.38
C LEU A 220 -3.30 7.74 -0.62
N PHE A 221 -2.04 7.84 -1.06
CA PHE A 221 -1.19 6.70 -1.41
C PHE A 221 -0.47 6.14 -0.18
N SER A 222 -0.40 4.81 -0.06
CA SER A 222 0.32 4.17 1.05
C SER A 222 1.84 4.23 0.87
N HIS A 223 2.32 4.40 -0.36
CA HIS A 223 3.67 4.92 -0.59
C HIS A 223 3.56 6.44 -0.77
N TYR A 224 4.17 7.13 0.20
CA TYR A 224 4.46 8.56 0.36
C TYR A 224 3.38 9.68 0.46
N GLY A 225 2.06 9.53 0.19
CA GLY A 225 1.12 10.62 0.54
C GLY A 225 0.01 11.11 -0.43
N PRO A 226 -0.44 12.39 -0.29
CA PRO A 226 -1.68 12.94 -0.85
C PRO A 226 -1.61 13.55 -2.27
N VAL A 227 -2.68 13.41 -3.06
CA VAL A 227 -2.79 13.93 -4.44
C VAL A 227 -4.16 14.51 -4.78
N GLN A 228 -4.21 15.76 -5.24
CA GLN A 228 -5.46 16.44 -5.64
C GLN A 228 -5.79 16.33 -7.13
N ALA A 229 -4.81 16.01 -7.99
CA ALA A 229 -5.00 15.80 -9.43
C ALA A 229 -5.59 14.40 -9.73
N VAL A 230 -6.71 14.09 -9.09
CA VAL A 230 -7.32 12.75 -9.01
C VAL A 230 -7.40 12.07 -10.38
N LYS A 231 -7.98 12.78 -11.36
CA LYS A 231 -8.23 12.22 -12.68
C LYS A 231 -6.92 11.96 -13.43
N GLU A 232 -6.06 12.96 -13.50
CA GLU A 232 -4.76 12.89 -14.18
C GLU A 232 -3.89 11.77 -13.60
N THR A 233 -3.89 11.61 -12.27
CA THR A 233 -3.15 10.56 -11.56
C THR A 233 -3.70 9.16 -11.82
N LEU A 234 -5.03 8.96 -11.87
CA LEU A 234 -5.62 7.66 -12.21
C LEU A 234 -5.42 7.32 -13.70
N GLU A 235 -5.57 8.29 -14.60
CA GLU A 235 -5.25 8.13 -16.03
C GLU A 235 -3.77 7.73 -16.22
N ARG A 236 -2.85 8.39 -15.49
CA ARG A 236 -1.41 8.07 -15.54
C ARG A 236 -1.08 6.71 -14.96
N SER A 237 -1.69 6.32 -13.85
CA SER A 237 -1.54 4.97 -13.27
C SER A 237 -1.92 3.88 -14.28
N ALA A 238 -3.05 4.09 -14.98
CA ALA A 238 -3.50 3.19 -16.03
C ALA A 238 -2.62 3.24 -17.31
N GLU A 239 -1.97 4.36 -17.62
CA GLU A 239 -0.96 4.44 -18.70
C GLU A 239 0.27 3.60 -18.34
N GLU A 240 0.83 3.80 -17.15
CA GLU A 240 2.08 3.16 -16.71
C GLU A 240 1.94 1.65 -16.58
N LEU A 241 0.83 1.15 -16.03
CA LEU A 241 0.50 -0.28 -16.04
C LEU A 241 0.54 -0.88 -17.45
N ARG A 242 0.02 -0.18 -18.46
CA ARG A 242 0.05 -0.66 -19.85
C ARG A 242 1.47 -0.62 -20.42
N VAL A 243 2.21 0.48 -20.22
CA VAL A 243 3.59 0.63 -20.69
C VAL A 243 4.48 -0.49 -20.15
N TRP A 244 4.43 -0.76 -18.85
CA TRP A 244 5.23 -1.82 -18.22
C TRP A 244 4.86 -3.21 -18.73
N VAL A 245 3.56 -3.49 -18.85
CA VAL A 245 3.09 -4.79 -19.34
C VAL A 245 3.43 -5.00 -20.82
N ASP A 246 3.31 -3.97 -21.66
CA ASP A 246 3.59 -4.08 -23.09
C ASP A 246 5.08 -4.29 -23.37
N LEU A 247 5.97 -3.58 -22.65
CA LEU A 247 7.43 -3.80 -22.71
C LEU A 247 7.82 -5.21 -22.24
N THR A 248 7.25 -5.66 -21.12
CA THR A 248 7.52 -7.01 -20.57
C THR A 248 6.99 -8.09 -21.50
N ARG A 249 5.81 -7.88 -22.12
CA ARG A 249 5.25 -8.80 -23.13
C ARG A 249 6.10 -8.82 -24.39
N GLN A 250 6.64 -7.68 -24.83
CA GLN A 250 7.56 -7.61 -25.95
C GLN A 250 8.82 -8.45 -25.67
N ALA A 251 9.50 -8.20 -24.55
CA ALA A 251 10.69 -8.94 -24.13
C ALA A 251 10.44 -10.47 -24.10
N ARG A 252 9.32 -10.91 -23.49
CA ARG A 252 8.87 -12.31 -23.50
C ARG A 252 8.66 -12.86 -24.90
N SER A 253 8.04 -12.09 -25.80
CA SER A 253 7.76 -12.52 -27.19
C SER A 253 9.03 -12.62 -28.05
N GLU A 254 10.06 -11.85 -27.73
CA GLU A 254 11.38 -11.89 -28.38
C GLU A 254 12.32 -12.94 -27.75
N GLY A 255 11.84 -13.70 -26.75
CA GLY A 255 12.60 -14.76 -26.08
C GLY A 255 13.68 -14.26 -25.12
N MET A 256 13.56 -13.02 -24.64
CA MET A 256 14.49 -12.40 -23.70
C MET A 256 14.25 -12.88 -22.26
N ASP A 257 15.30 -12.81 -21.44
CA ASP A 257 15.22 -13.11 -20.00
C ASP A 257 14.68 -11.93 -19.17
N LEU A 258 14.53 -12.17 -17.85
CA LEU A 258 14.07 -11.18 -16.89
C LEU A 258 14.96 -9.93 -16.85
N ASP A 259 16.28 -10.07 -16.92
CA ASP A 259 17.21 -8.95 -16.80
C ASP A 259 17.10 -8.00 -18.01
N HIS A 260 16.91 -8.55 -19.21
CA HIS A 260 16.61 -7.78 -20.41
C HIS A 260 15.24 -7.08 -20.34
N ALA A 261 14.19 -7.78 -19.87
CA ALA A 261 12.87 -7.18 -19.69
C ALA A 261 12.90 -6.01 -18.68
N VAL A 262 13.63 -6.18 -17.57
CA VAL A 262 13.90 -5.15 -16.55
C VAL A 262 14.67 -3.97 -17.14
N ALA A 263 15.69 -4.23 -17.97
CA ALA A 263 16.46 -3.17 -18.64
C ALA A 263 15.59 -2.37 -19.63
N MET A 264 14.72 -3.02 -20.39
CA MET A 264 13.78 -2.35 -21.31
C MET A 264 12.81 -1.42 -20.56
N VAL A 265 12.23 -1.88 -19.45
CA VAL A 265 11.37 -1.04 -18.60
C VAL A 265 12.16 0.13 -18.02
N ARG A 266 13.31 -0.14 -17.39
CA ARG A 266 14.15 0.91 -16.77
C ARG A 266 14.57 1.99 -17.75
N GLU A 267 15.04 1.64 -18.95
CA GLU A 267 15.46 2.66 -19.93
C GLU A 267 14.26 3.46 -20.45
N ARG A 268 13.10 2.82 -20.64
CA ARG A 268 11.88 3.51 -21.09
C ARG A 268 11.31 4.48 -20.04
N THR A 269 11.42 4.17 -18.75
CA THR A 269 10.87 5.00 -17.66
C THR A 269 11.92 5.89 -16.97
N LYS A 270 13.16 5.90 -17.45
CA LYS A 270 14.29 6.62 -16.85
C LYS A 270 14.04 8.11 -16.64
N GLU A 271 13.49 8.78 -17.64
CA GLU A 271 13.15 10.21 -17.60
C GLU A 271 11.87 10.49 -16.80
N ARG A 272 11.01 9.47 -16.60
CA ARG A 272 9.76 9.57 -15.82
C ARG A 272 10.01 9.51 -14.31
N TYR A 273 10.98 8.70 -13.90
CA TYR A 273 11.30 8.45 -12.48
C TYR A 273 12.63 9.07 -12.02
N SER A 274 13.22 9.98 -12.80
CA SER A 274 14.44 10.70 -12.41
C SER A 274 14.13 11.78 -11.36
N ALA A 275 13.78 11.35 -10.15
CA ALA A 275 13.59 12.20 -8.98
C ALA A 275 14.94 12.72 -8.45
N MET A 276 15.26 14.00 -8.73
CA MET A 276 16.51 14.64 -8.31
C MET A 276 16.46 15.21 -6.87
N THR A 277 16.15 14.43 -5.83
CA THR A 277 16.23 14.94 -4.44
C THR A 277 16.43 13.94 -3.31
N ALA A 278 16.03 12.67 -3.46
CA ALA A 278 16.32 11.66 -2.44
C ALA A 278 17.84 11.48 -2.30
N ASP A 279 18.34 11.29 -1.08
CA ASP A 279 19.73 10.86 -0.89
C ASP A 279 19.92 9.45 -1.49
N GLU A 280 21.17 9.14 -1.86
CA GLU A 280 21.51 7.91 -2.57
C GLU A 280 21.01 6.64 -1.86
N ALA A 281 21.03 6.61 -0.52
CA ALA A 281 20.57 5.46 0.25
C ALA A 281 19.03 5.32 0.25
N THR A 282 18.30 6.43 0.34
CA THR A 282 16.83 6.43 0.20
C THR A 282 16.41 5.97 -1.21
N ALA A 283 17.10 6.44 -2.25
CA ALA A 283 16.86 6.00 -3.63
C ALA A 283 17.16 4.49 -3.84
N GLU A 284 18.24 3.97 -3.24
CA GLU A 284 18.54 2.54 -3.23
C GLU A 284 17.47 1.70 -2.51
N GLN A 285 16.90 2.18 -1.40
CA GLN A 285 15.78 1.47 -0.74
C GLN A 285 14.52 1.48 -1.60
N PHE A 286 14.24 2.59 -2.29
CA PHE A 286 13.08 2.66 -3.18
C PHE A 286 13.20 1.70 -4.37
N GLU A 287 14.39 1.63 -5.02
CA GLU A 287 14.69 0.64 -6.06
C GLU A 287 14.72 -0.81 -5.55
N LEU A 288 14.97 -1.03 -4.26
CA LEU A 288 14.92 -2.35 -3.64
C LEU A 288 13.48 -2.83 -3.42
N LEU A 289 12.66 -1.99 -2.80
CA LEU A 289 11.33 -2.35 -2.31
C LEU A 289 10.31 -2.34 -3.45
N SER A 290 10.35 -1.27 -4.27
CA SER A 290 9.41 -1.02 -5.36
C SER A 290 10.13 -0.98 -6.72
N GLY A 291 11.20 -1.77 -6.87
CA GLY A 291 12.03 -1.80 -8.06
C GLY A 291 11.39 -2.44 -9.30
N ALA A 292 11.94 -2.13 -10.47
CA ALA A 292 11.59 -2.82 -11.72
C ALA A 292 11.72 -4.36 -11.66
N PRO A 293 12.73 -4.98 -11.02
CA PRO A 293 12.87 -6.45 -10.99
C PRO A 293 11.66 -7.22 -10.45
N SER A 294 11.14 -6.82 -9.28
CA SER A 294 10.00 -7.50 -8.63
C SER A 294 8.73 -7.35 -9.48
N ASN A 295 8.47 -6.12 -9.92
CA ASN A 295 7.28 -5.75 -10.69
C ASN A 295 7.26 -6.42 -12.08
N VAL A 296 8.39 -6.43 -12.81
CA VAL A 296 8.51 -7.15 -14.09
C VAL A 296 8.39 -8.67 -13.91
N ALA A 297 8.94 -9.24 -12.83
CA ALA A 297 8.75 -10.66 -12.52
C ALA A 297 7.27 -11.02 -12.25
N GLY A 298 6.51 -10.14 -11.58
CA GLY A 298 5.06 -10.32 -11.40
C GLY A 298 4.26 -10.22 -12.70
N ILE A 299 4.65 -9.30 -13.60
CA ILE A 299 4.07 -9.22 -14.95
C ILE A 299 4.38 -10.48 -15.78
N LEU A 300 5.62 -10.99 -15.76
CA LEU A 300 5.97 -12.24 -16.44
C LEU A 300 5.16 -13.42 -15.88
N HIS A 301 5.07 -13.54 -14.54
CA HIS A 301 4.26 -14.56 -13.90
C HIS A 301 2.77 -14.48 -14.31
N TRP A 302 2.23 -13.28 -14.46
CA TRP A 302 0.87 -13.10 -15.00
C TRP A 302 0.77 -13.53 -16.46
N LEU A 303 1.71 -13.10 -17.33
CA LEU A 303 1.75 -13.47 -18.75
C LEU A 303 1.83 -14.99 -18.96
N ASP A 304 2.56 -15.71 -18.12
CA ASP A 304 2.65 -17.18 -18.17
C ASP A 304 1.33 -17.89 -17.79
N ARG A 305 0.44 -17.23 -17.04
CA ARG A 305 -0.90 -17.76 -16.72
C ARG A 305 -1.94 -17.46 -17.81
N VAL A 306 -1.86 -16.30 -18.45
CA VAL A 306 -2.87 -15.84 -19.43
C VAL A 306 -2.49 -16.12 -20.89
N SER A 307 -1.21 -16.38 -21.17
CA SER A 307 -0.67 -16.68 -22.50
C SER A 307 0.40 -17.79 -22.43
N PRO A 308 0.03 -19.01 -22.00
CA PRO A 308 0.93 -20.16 -21.88
C PRO A 308 1.44 -20.71 -23.23
#